data_AF-A0A971MIE2-F1
#
_entry.id   AF-A0A971MIE2-F1
#
_cell.length_a   1.000
_cell.length_b   1.000
_cell.length_c   1.000
_cell.angle_alpha   90.00
_cell.angle_beta   90.00
_cell.angle_gamma   90.00
#
_symmetry.space_group_name_H-M   'P 1'
#
loop_
_entity.id
_entity.type
_entity.pdbx_description
1 polymer ?
#
loop_
_entity_poly.entity_id
_entity_poly.type
_entity_poly.pdbx_seq_one_letter_code
_entity_poly.pdbx_strand_id
1 'polypeptide(L)'
;VMNSLVEGSVNALLTLRVGIVAQRYLSSTVDLDKKTLRKGAFLEATGHLGSIIGKNGVLIAKTITTAAKRATIDKIPNPFSRKVEFEDV
;
A
#
# COMPACT_ATOMS: atom_id res chain seq x y z
N VAL A 1 5.58 13.74 0.86
CA VAL A 1 4.96 12.41 0.98
C VAL A 1 4.39 11.87 -0.34
N MET A 2 3.71 12.69 -1.14
CA MET A 2 3.14 12.23 -2.43
C MET A 2 4.20 11.72 -3.42
N ASN A 3 5.36 12.38 -3.52
CA ASN A 3 6.38 12.01 -4.50
C ASN A 3 6.89 10.57 -4.31
N SER A 4 7.24 10.20 -3.08
CA SER A 4 7.73 8.85 -2.75
C SER A 4 6.66 7.76 -2.91
N LEU A 5 5.39 8.10 -2.67
CA LEU A 5 4.28 7.18 -2.89
C LEU A 5 4.10 6.91 -4.39
N VAL A 6 4.11 7.96 -5.21
CA VAL A 6 4.01 7.84 -6.67
C VAL A 6 5.21 7.07 -7.22
N GLU A 7 6.41 7.42 -6.82
CA GLU A 7 7.64 6.75 -7.25
C GLU A 7 7.65 5.26 -6.86
N GLY A 8 7.30 4.94 -5.61
CA GLY A 8 7.17 3.55 -5.16
C GLY A 8 6.10 2.77 -5.92
N SER A 9 4.97 3.41 -6.24
CA SER A 9 3.88 2.80 -7.00
C SER A 9 4.28 2.54 -8.45
N VAL A 10 5.01 3.48 -9.08
CA VAL A 10 5.54 3.32 -10.44
C VAL A 10 6.56 2.19 -10.49
N ASN A 11 7.47 2.14 -9.51
CA ASN A 11 8.47 1.08 -9.43
C ASN A 11 7.81 -0.30 -9.24
N ALA A 12 6.81 -0.40 -8.36
CA ALA A 12 6.04 -1.63 -8.17
C ALA A 12 5.31 -2.06 -9.45
N LEU A 13 4.70 -1.12 -10.18
CA LEU A 13 4.03 -1.40 -11.45
C LEU A 13 5.01 -1.91 -12.51
N LEU A 14 6.18 -1.29 -12.62
CA LEU A 14 7.23 -1.71 -13.56
C LEU A 14 7.75 -3.11 -13.22
N THR A 15 8.02 -3.40 -11.94
CA THR A 15 8.42 -4.73 -11.48
C THR A 15 7.37 -5.78 -11.80
N LEU A 16 6.10 -5.49 -11.53
CA LEU A 16 4.99 -6.40 -11.80
C LEU A 16 4.84 -6.69 -13.30
N ARG A 17 4.97 -5.66 -14.15
CA ARG A 17 4.97 -5.82 -15.60
C ARG A 17 6.11 -6.72 -16.07
N VAL A 18 7.33 -6.49 -15.60
CA VAL A 18 8.50 -7.30 -15.99
C VAL A 18 8.34 -8.74 -15.52
N GLY A 19 7.83 -8.97 -14.31
CA GLY A 19 7.55 -10.31 -13.78
C GLY A 19 6.53 -11.07 -14.62
N ILE A 20 5.45 -10.42 -15.06
CA ILE A 20 4.44 -11.06 -15.93
C ILE A 20 5.00 -11.36 -17.32
N VAL A 21 5.81 -10.44 -17.90
CA VAL A 21 6.50 -10.71 -19.16
C VAL A 21 7.41 -11.93 -19.03
N ALA A 22 8.18 -12.02 -17.94
CA ALA A 22 9.05 -13.16 -17.67
C ALA A 22 8.26 -14.46 -17.52
N GLN A 23 7.19 -14.47 -16.73
CA GLN A 23 6.31 -15.65 -16.59
C GLN A 23 5.74 -16.12 -17.93
N ARG A 24 5.21 -15.19 -18.73
CA ARG A 24 4.63 -15.53 -20.03
C ARG A 24 5.68 -16.01 -21.02
N TYR A 25 6.89 -15.46 -20.98
CA TYR A 25 8.01 -15.90 -21.82
C TYR A 25 8.46 -17.32 -21.43
N LEU A 26 8.59 -17.61 -20.14
CA LEU A 26 8.99 -18.92 -19.62
C LEU A 26 7.90 -19.99 -19.80
N SER A 27 6.62 -19.59 -19.79
CA SER A 27 5.47 -20.50 -19.94
C SER A 27 5.14 -20.82 -21.41
N SER A 28 5.62 -20.02 -22.37
CA SER A 28 5.31 -20.25 -23.78
C SER A 28 6.20 -21.31 -24.41
N THR A 29 5.58 -22.32 -25.01
CA THR A 29 6.25 -23.35 -25.85
C THR A 29 6.33 -22.94 -27.32
N VAL A 30 5.76 -21.78 -27.67
CA VAL A 30 5.65 -21.27 -29.06
C VAL A 30 6.20 -19.85 -29.14
N ASP A 31 6.60 -19.42 -30.35
CA ASP A 31 7.10 -18.07 -30.59
C ASP A 31 6.04 -17.00 -30.29
N LEU A 32 6.35 -16.12 -29.33
CA LEU A 32 5.45 -15.07 -28.85
C LEU A 32 5.64 -13.76 -29.62
N ASP A 33 4.54 -13.17 -30.09
CA ASP A 33 4.56 -11.78 -30.55
C ASP A 33 4.86 -10.83 -29.38
N LYS A 34 6.04 -10.20 -29.44
CA LYS A 34 6.54 -9.23 -28.46
C LYS A 34 5.57 -8.05 -28.24
N LYS A 35 4.81 -7.64 -29.26
CA LYS A 35 3.89 -6.50 -29.15
C LYS A 35 2.68 -6.87 -28.29
N THR A 36 2.06 -8.00 -28.58
CA THR A 36 0.90 -8.51 -27.84
C THR A 36 1.28 -8.91 -26.42
N LEU A 37 2.45 -9.54 -26.24
CA LEU A 37 2.99 -9.92 -24.93
C LEU A 37 3.12 -8.71 -23.99
N ARG A 38 3.77 -7.63 -24.44
CA ARG A 38 4.01 -6.45 -23.61
C ARG A 38 2.72 -5.71 -23.24
N LYS A 39 1.76 -5.65 -24.17
CA LYS A 39 0.45 -5.02 -23.92
C LYS A 39 -0.39 -5.83 -22.95
N GLY A 40 -0.46 -7.16 -23.14
CA GLY A 40 -1.17 -8.06 -22.22
C GLY A 40 -0.58 -8.03 -20.81
N ALA A 41 0.75 -8.08 -20.71
CA ALA A 41 1.43 -8.02 -19.41
C ALA A 41 1.21 -6.69 -18.67
N PHE A 42 1.15 -5.57 -19.40
CA PHE A 42 0.84 -4.27 -18.79
C PHE A 42 -0.60 -4.24 -18.25
N LEU A 43 -1.57 -4.75 -19.02
CA LEU A 43 -2.97 -4.80 -18.59
C LEU A 43 -3.13 -5.67 -17.34
N GLU A 44 -2.55 -6.87 -17.32
CA GLU A 44 -2.54 -7.72 -16.11
C GLU A 44 -1.87 -7.02 -14.93
N ALA A 45 -0.69 -6.42 -15.13
CA ALA A 45 0.02 -5.72 -14.07
C ALA A 45 -0.84 -4.62 -13.45
N THR A 46 -1.52 -3.79 -14.27
CA THR A 46 -2.41 -2.75 -13.77
C THR A 46 -3.61 -3.30 -13.00
N GLY A 47 -4.21 -4.40 -13.46
CA GLY A 47 -5.33 -5.04 -12.78
C GLY A 47 -4.93 -5.64 -11.43
N HIS A 48 -3.78 -6.32 -11.39
CA HIS A 48 -3.22 -6.89 -10.17
C HIS A 48 -2.87 -5.80 -9.16
N LEU A 49 -2.16 -4.75 -9.59
CA LEU A 49 -1.79 -3.63 -8.74
C LEU A 49 -3.04 -2.93 -8.18
N GLY A 50 -4.05 -2.67 -9.01
CA GLY A 50 -5.32 -2.09 -8.58
C GLY A 50 -6.05 -2.96 -7.55
N SER A 51 -6.07 -4.28 -7.74
CA SER A 51 -6.65 -5.22 -6.76
C SER A 51 -5.90 -5.22 -5.43
N ILE A 52 -4.56 -5.22 -5.47
CA ILE A 52 -3.69 -5.19 -4.29
C ILE A 52 -3.89 -3.88 -3.52
N ILE A 53 -3.90 -2.74 -4.21
CA ILE A 53 -4.11 -1.43 -3.58
C ILE A 53 -5.53 -1.32 -3.04
N GLY A 54 -6.56 -1.80 -3.76
CA GLY A 54 -7.94 -1.77 -3.27
C GLY A 54 -8.13 -2.61 -2.00
N LYS A 55 -7.60 -3.85 -1.98
CA LYS A 55 -7.73 -4.76 -0.83
C LYS A 55 -6.91 -4.31 0.37
N ASN A 56 -5.63 -3.97 0.15
CA ASN A 56 -4.72 -3.64 1.23
C ASN A 56 -4.81 -2.17 1.64
N GLY A 57 -5.15 -1.26 0.73
CA GLY A 57 -5.29 0.17 1.00
C GLY A 57 -6.40 0.47 1.99
N VAL A 58 -7.54 -0.23 1.94
CA VAL A 58 -8.62 -0.11 2.93
C VAL A 58 -8.13 -0.54 4.32
N LEU A 59 -7.36 -1.62 4.39
CA LEU A 59 -6.78 -2.10 5.65
C LEU A 59 -5.78 -1.08 6.22
N ILE A 60 -4.86 -0.58 5.40
CA ILE A 60 -3.84 0.41 5.80
C ILE A 60 -4.49 1.73 6.21
N ALA A 61 -5.48 2.22 5.47
CA ALA A 61 -6.21 3.43 5.84
C ALA A 61 -6.94 3.27 7.19
N LYS A 62 -7.55 2.10 7.41
CA LYS A 62 -8.21 1.78 8.68
C LYS A 62 -7.22 1.69 9.83
N THR A 63 -6.05 1.08 9.65
CA THR A 63 -5.03 1.00 10.70
C THR A 63 -4.45 2.37 11.01
N ILE A 64 -4.15 3.20 10.01
CA ILE A 64 -3.67 4.58 10.21
C ILE A 64 -4.73 5.40 10.96
N THR A 65 -6.00 5.31 10.55
CA THR A 65 -7.09 6.04 11.21
C THR A 65 -7.29 5.58 12.65
N THR A 66 -7.19 4.27 12.89
CA THR A 66 -7.32 3.70 14.24
C THR A 66 -6.13 4.09 15.12
N ALA A 67 -4.91 4.06 14.57
CA ALA A 67 -3.70 4.50 15.26
C ALA A 67 -3.74 6.00 15.57
N ALA A 68 -4.19 6.82 14.61
CA ALA A 68 -4.38 8.25 14.81
C ALA A 68 -5.41 8.54 15.91
N LYS A 69 -6.57 7.85 15.89
CA LYS A 69 -7.59 7.96 16.95
C LYS A 69 -7.07 7.51 18.32
N ARG A 70 -6.30 6.43 18.39
CA ARG A 70 -5.71 5.96 19.65
C ARG A 70 -4.67 6.96 20.18
N ALA A 71 -3.80 7.47 19.33
CA ALA A 71 -2.79 8.46 19.71
C ALA A 71 -3.40 9.80 20.14
N THR A 72 -4.57 10.19 19.61
CA THR A 72 -5.28 11.38 20.10
C THR A 72 -6.00 11.13 21.42
N ILE A 73 -6.61 9.97 21.61
CA ILE A 73 -7.27 9.61 22.89
C ILE A 73 -6.23 9.48 24.03
N ASP A 74 -5.07 8.90 23.75
CA ASP A 74 -3.98 8.73 24.72
C ASP A 74 -3.33 10.06 25.13
N LYS A 75 -3.45 11.09 24.29
CA LYS A 75 -2.97 12.45 24.56
C LYS A 75 -4.02 13.38 25.21
N ILE A 76 -5.23 12.91 25.50
CA ILE A 76 -6.18 13.70 26.31
C ILE A 76 -5.74 13.56 27.78
N PRO A 77 -5.18 14.61 28.41
CA PRO A 77 -4.76 14.52 29.80
C PRO A 77 -5.99 14.27 30.67
N ASN A 78 -5.99 13.14 31.39
CA ASN A 78 -7.06 12.80 32.33
C ASN A 78 -7.08 13.86 33.46
N PRO A 79 -8.13 14.68 33.59
CA PRO A 79 -8.17 15.76 34.59
C PRO A 79 -8.19 15.24 36.03
N PHE A 80 -8.43 13.94 36.23
CA PHE A 80 -8.45 13.29 37.54
C PHE A 80 -7.05 13.02 38.12
N SER A 81 -6.02 12.87 37.28
CA SER A 81 -4.65 12.60 37.75
C SER A 81 -3.93 13.86 38.28
N ARG A 82 -4.41 15.07 37.96
CA ARG A 82 -3.81 16.34 38.42
C ARG A 82 -4.27 16.77 39.82
N LYS A 83 -5.38 16.22 40.34
CA LYS A 83 -5.91 16.63 41.66
C LYS A 83 -5.20 15.98 42.85
N VAL A 84 -4.36 14.98 42.64
CA VAL A 84 -3.69 14.25 43.74
C VAL A 84 -2.40 14.96 44.22
N GLU A 85 -1.90 15.97 43.50
CA GLU A 85 -0.67 16.69 43.89
C GLU A 85 -0.89 17.96 44.74
N PHE A 86 -2.14 18.39 44.95
CA PHE A 86 -2.44 19.67 45.64
C PHE A 86 -2.96 19.53 47.08
N GLU A 87 -3.06 18.31 47.61
CA GLU A 87 -3.59 18.06 48.98
C GLU A 87 -2.47 17.73 50.01
N ASP A 88 -1.19 17.82 49.63
CA ASP A 88 -0.04 17.48 50.50
C ASP A 88 0.86 18.71 50.87
N VAL A 89 0.31 19.93 50.91
CA VAL A 89 1.03 21.13 51.42
C VAL A 89 0.19 21.91 52.43
#